data_AF-A0A2B8BEB5-F1
#
_entry.id   AF-A0A2B8BEB5-F1
#
_cell.length_a   1.000
_cell.length_b   1.000
_cell.length_c   1.000
_cell.angle_alpha   90.00
_cell.angle_beta   90.00
_cell.angle_gamma   90.00
#
_symmetry.space_group_name_H-M   'P 1'
#
loop_
_entity.id
_entity.type
_entity.pdbx_description
1 polymer ?
#
loop_
_entity_poly.entity_id
_entity_poly.type
_entity_poly.pdbx_seq_one_letter_code
_entity_poly.pdbx_strand_id
1 'polypeptide(L)'
;MTNGYFNHDNPESKRTLARAESVNATFEAVAAGFDLLPDDMTLKQGRATWATATGGPATYLVTLPFNPQSYATGLNFRFKVPATSTGACAINVMGPTGLLGAKALRRFNGDDTLPDDLVAGAVADVAYDGAKFVLVGQHGATEMNATVAVDAATRAEAAADRAAIWDPANYLSLAGGALSGWLRSWAGVDASNLGLRIGEATSGFYRSALGVIGFVVNGIEVFRTAANGTLTFRRPVVPKVVTVPWASTITLDLTAGNKFAVTMAGGTTFGPPALTDDMEGMEFTILPMQDGTGSRSVAFDSLFRFPGGAAPIPSATAGKRDRAICEVVRTLAGTLAIDAVYVKGF
;
A
#
# COMPACT_ATOMS: atom_id res chain seq x y z
N MET A 1 7.16 76.73 0.78
CA MET A 1 6.97 75.40 0.18
C MET A 1 8.35 74.94 -0.23
N THR A 2 8.95 73.99 0.50
CA THR A 2 10.29 73.50 0.19
C THR A 2 10.21 72.67 -1.08
N ASN A 3 10.73 73.19 -2.19
CA ASN A 3 10.89 72.45 -3.43
C ASN A 3 12.20 71.66 -3.36
N GLY A 4 12.19 70.41 -3.81
CA GLY A 4 13.36 69.53 -3.79
C GLY A 4 14.48 69.95 -4.76
N TYR A 5 14.20 70.85 -5.70
CA TYR A 5 15.17 71.34 -6.68
C TYR A 5 15.71 72.74 -6.34
N PHE A 6 14.85 73.64 -5.87
CA PHE A 6 15.24 75.01 -5.53
C PHE A 6 14.21 75.63 -4.58
N ASN A 7 14.62 75.97 -3.36
CA ASN A 7 13.78 76.76 -2.47
C ASN A 7 14.10 78.25 -2.65
N HIS A 8 13.09 79.01 -3.09
CA HIS A 8 13.24 80.45 -3.22
C HIS A 8 13.03 81.11 -1.86
N ASP A 9 14.13 81.49 -1.23
CA ASP A 9 14.11 82.44 -0.13
C ASP A 9 14.56 83.79 -0.69
N ASN A 10 13.70 84.81 -0.62
CA ASN A 10 14.08 86.18 -1.00
C ASN A 10 14.60 86.91 0.24
N PRO A 11 15.92 87.02 0.44
CA PRO A 11 16.48 87.69 1.62
C PRO A 11 16.33 89.22 1.55
N GLU A 12 15.94 89.77 0.38
CA GLU A 12 15.86 91.21 0.15
C GLU A 12 14.45 91.77 0.42
N SER A 13 14.38 92.85 1.20
CA SER A 13 13.12 93.53 1.50
C SER A 13 12.55 94.24 0.26
N LYS A 14 11.22 94.41 0.22
CA LYS A 14 10.57 95.11 -0.90
C LYS A 14 11.02 96.58 -0.92
N ARG A 15 11.45 97.08 -2.08
CA ARG A 15 11.92 98.47 -2.33
C ARG A 15 13.32 98.81 -1.78
N THR A 16 14.13 97.82 -1.43
CA THR A 16 15.57 97.99 -1.20
C THR A 16 16.39 97.58 -2.43
N LEU A 17 17.58 98.16 -2.61
CA LEU A 17 18.53 97.75 -3.64
C LEU A 17 19.11 96.38 -3.24
N ALA A 18 19.03 95.39 -4.12
CA ALA A 18 19.57 94.05 -3.87
C ALA A 18 21.10 94.07 -3.83
N ARG A 19 21.69 93.35 -2.87
CA ARG A 19 23.15 93.18 -2.83
C ARG A 19 23.59 92.18 -3.89
N ALA A 20 24.70 92.47 -4.58
CA ALA A 20 25.24 91.56 -5.61
C ALA A 20 25.51 90.15 -5.06
N GLU A 21 25.93 90.04 -3.81
CA GLU A 21 26.14 88.76 -3.10
C GLU A 21 24.86 87.92 -3.00
N SER A 22 23.73 88.54 -2.64
CA SER A 22 22.44 87.84 -2.55
C SER A 22 21.94 87.34 -3.91
N VAL A 23 22.14 88.16 -4.94
CA VAL A 23 21.77 87.81 -6.31
C VAL A 23 22.61 86.64 -6.82
N ASN A 24 23.92 86.68 -6.60
CA ASN A 24 24.83 85.60 -6.96
C ASN A 24 24.52 84.31 -6.19
N ALA A 25 24.27 84.38 -4.88
CA ALA A 25 23.86 83.22 -4.08
C ALA A 25 22.55 82.59 -4.61
N THR A 26 21.62 83.39 -5.10
CA THR A 26 20.40 82.90 -5.73
C THR A 26 20.71 82.18 -7.05
N PHE A 27 21.57 82.74 -7.90
CA PHE A 27 21.98 82.10 -9.15
C PHE A 27 22.76 80.79 -8.91
N GLU A 28 23.63 80.75 -7.91
CA GLU A 28 24.34 79.52 -7.51
C GLU A 28 23.37 78.45 -7.01
N ALA A 29 22.37 78.82 -6.20
CA ALA A 29 21.34 77.89 -5.75
C ALA A 29 20.45 77.39 -6.90
N VAL A 30 20.16 78.23 -7.89
CA VAL A 30 19.46 77.82 -9.12
C VAL A 30 20.32 76.84 -9.94
N ALA A 31 21.61 77.14 -10.12
CA ALA A 31 22.55 76.24 -10.82
C ALA A 31 22.66 74.89 -10.12
N ALA A 32 22.83 74.88 -8.79
CA ALA A 32 22.83 73.65 -7.98
C ALA A 32 21.51 72.86 -8.13
N GLY A 33 20.38 73.53 -8.28
CA GLY A 33 19.10 72.88 -8.57
C GLY A 33 19.03 72.23 -9.94
N PHE A 34 19.64 72.85 -10.96
CA PHE A 34 19.76 72.26 -12.30
C PHE A 34 20.74 71.08 -12.35
N ASP A 35 21.81 71.11 -11.54
CA ASP A 35 22.76 70.01 -11.42
C ASP A 35 22.13 68.72 -10.83
N LEU A 36 20.98 68.83 -10.16
CA LEU A 36 20.22 67.69 -9.65
C LEU A 36 19.35 67.01 -10.72
N LEU A 37 19.19 67.61 -11.90
CA LEU A 37 18.39 67.02 -12.98
C LEU A 37 19.23 66.00 -13.79
N PRO A 38 18.62 64.90 -14.25
CA PRO A 38 19.22 64.05 -15.27
C PRO A 38 19.53 64.85 -16.54
N ASP A 39 20.66 64.56 -17.17
CA ASP A 39 20.96 65.13 -18.48
C ASP A 39 19.94 64.65 -19.54
N ASP A 40 19.77 65.46 -20.60
CA ASP A 40 18.79 65.20 -21.67
C ASP A 40 19.00 63.85 -22.38
N MET A 41 20.25 63.40 -22.53
CA MET A 41 20.55 62.11 -23.15
C MET A 41 20.17 60.94 -22.24
N THR A 42 20.42 61.05 -20.94
CA THR A 42 20.07 60.06 -19.92
C THR A 42 18.56 59.87 -19.83
N LEU A 43 17.79 60.95 -19.96
CA LEU A 43 16.33 60.88 -20.02
C LEU A 43 15.85 60.25 -21.33
N LYS A 44 16.34 60.72 -22.49
CA LYS A 44 15.94 60.21 -23.82
C LYS A 44 16.26 58.74 -24.04
N GLN A 45 17.34 58.24 -23.43
CA GLN A 45 17.75 56.83 -23.51
C GLN A 45 17.14 55.96 -22.41
N GLY A 46 16.33 56.52 -21.50
CA GLY A 46 15.74 55.78 -20.38
C GLY A 46 16.78 55.28 -19.37
N ARG A 47 17.96 55.93 -19.29
CA ARG A 47 19.06 55.56 -18.38
C ARG A 47 18.92 56.18 -16.99
N ALA A 48 17.97 57.09 -16.79
CA ALA A 48 17.72 57.72 -15.49
C ALA A 48 17.41 56.71 -14.37
N THR A 49 16.84 55.55 -14.72
CA THR A 49 16.52 54.45 -13.78
C THR A 49 17.47 53.26 -13.90
N TRP A 50 18.59 53.41 -14.62
CA TRP A 50 19.59 52.35 -14.76
C TRP A 50 20.59 52.40 -13.60
N ALA A 51 20.50 51.42 -12.71
CA ALA A 51 21.35 51.30 -11.56
C ALA A 51 22.56 50.39 -11.82
N THR A 52 23.66 50.70 -11.14
CA THR A 52 24.81 49.79 -11.03
C THR A 52 24.60 48.88 -9.83
N ALA A 53 24.98 47.61 -9.95
CA ALA A 53 24.80 46.63 -8.88
C ALA A 53 26.07 45.84 -8.59
N THR A 54 26.29 45.54 -7.32
CA THR A 54 27.37 44.66 -6.82
C THR A 54 26.81 43.70 -5.76
N GLY A 55 27.66 42.88 -5.16
CA GLY A 55 27.24 41.90 -4.15
C GLY A 55 26.53 40.68 -4.76
N GLY A 56 25.59 40.11 -4.01
CA GLY A 56 24.92 38.84 -4.31
C GLY A 56 25.62 37.60 -3.70
N PRO A 57 24.97 36.43 -3.71
CA PRO A 57 23.65 36.15 -4.30
C PRO A 57 22.47 36.43 -3.33
N ALA A 58 22.71 36.52 -2.02
CA ALA A 58 21.64 36.72 -1.03
C ALA A 58 21.18 38.19 -0.90
N THR A 59 22.06 39.16 -1.17
CA THR A 59 21.70 40.58 -1.16
C THR A 59 22.48 41.32 -2.24
N TYR A 60 21.75 41.97 -3.14
CA TYR A 60 22.33 42.82 -4.18
C TYR A 60 22.38 44.27 -3.69
N LEU A 61 23.56 44.88 -3.82
CA LEU A 61 23.79 46.28 -3.49
C LEU A 61 23.58 47.10 -4.76
N VAL A 62 22.70 48.10 -4.72
CA VAL A 62 22.26 48.83 -5.90
C VAL A 62 22.53 50.33 -5.72
N THR A 63 23.19 50.95 -6.69
CA THR A 63 23.46 52.39 -6.70
C THR A 63 22.78 53.01 -7.92
N LEU A 64 21.90 53.99 -7.65
CA LEU A 64 21.20 54.73 -8.70
C LEU A 64 22.04 55.94 -9.13
N PRO A 65 21.86 56.46 -10.35
CA PRO A 65 22.49 57.72 -10.76
C PRO A 65 22.09 58.88 -9.82
N PHE A 66 20.85 58.84 -9.32
CA PHE A 66 20.31 59.75 -8.32
C PHE A 66 19.85 58.93 -7.12
N ASN A 67 20.66 58.92 -6.05
CA ASN A 67 20.37 58.10 -4.87
C ASN A 67 19.14 58.62 -4.11
N PRO A 68 18.14 57.77 -3.83
CA PRO A 68 16.98 58.16 -3.06
C PRO A 68 17.33 58.37 -1.58
N GLN A 69 16.62 59.28 -0.91
CA GLN A 69 16.77 59.55 0.53
C GLN A 69 16.18 58.41 1.39
N SER A 70 15.16 57.72 0.86
CA SER A 70 14.47 56.61 1.51
C SER A 70 13.73 55.77 0.47
N TYR A 71 13.23 54.59 0.87
CA TYR A 71 12.35 53.81 0.00
C TYR A 71 10.94 54.41 -0.04
N ALA A 72 10.55 54.93 -1.20
CA ALA A 72 9.19 55.37 -1.49
C ALA A 72 8.47 54.35 -2.37
N THR A 73 7.19 54.08 -2.08
CA THR A 73 6.35 53.20 -2.91
C THR A 73 6.36 53.66 -4.37
N GLY A 74 6.56 52.73 -5.30
CA GLY A 74 6.68 53.00 -6.73
C GLY A 74 8.11 53.27 -7.20
N LEU A 75 9.13 53.30 -6.32
CA LEU A 75 10.53 53.35 -6.74
C LEU A 75 10.85 52.17 -7.67
N ASN A 76 11.21 52.46 -8.92
CA ASN A 76 11.54 51.46 -9.93
C ASN A 76 12.93 51.68 -10.53
N PHE A 77 13.63 50.59 -10.83
CA PHE A 77 14.93 50.62 -11.48
C PHE A 77 15.29 49.32 -12.18
N ARG A 78 16.26 49.41 -13.08
CA ARG A 78 16.85 48.27 -13.79
C ARG A 78 18.31 48.15 -13.46
N PHE A 79 18.82 46.93 -13.31
CA PHE A 79 20.24 46.69 -13.12
C PHE A 79 20.69 45.40 -13.81
N LYS A 80 21.98 45.33 -14.13
CA LYS A 80 22.61 44.09 -14.58
C LYS A 80 23.00 43.25 -13.37
N VAL A 81 22.50 42.01 -13.30
CA VAL A 81 22.69 41.11 -12.16
C VAL A 81 24.17 40.72 -12.03
N PRO A 82 24.83 40.96 -10.88
CA PRO A 82 26.26 40.67 -10.72
C PRO A 82 26.56 39.20 -10.36
N ALA A 83 25.62 38.49 -9.71
CA ALA A 83 25.78 37.10 -9.27
C ALA A 83 24.45 36.36 -9.34
N THR A 84 24.46 35.07 -9.70
CA THR A 84 23.22 34.28 -9.86
C THR A 84 22.54 34.01 -8.52
N SER A 85 21.23 34.18 -8.41
CA SER A 85 20.48 33.88 -7.18
C SER A 85 20.56 32.40 -6.81
N THR A 86 20.63 32.11 -5.51
CA THR A 86 20.65 30.73 -4.97
C THR A 86 19.46 30.45 -4.04
N GLY A 87 18.45 31.33 -4.02
CA GLY A 87 17.33 31.29 -3.09
C GLY A 87 16.76 32.69 -2.84
N ALA A 88 16.23 32.92 -1.64
CA ALA A 88 15.62 34.20 -1.27
C ALA A 88 16.66 35.34 -1.27
N CYS A 89 16.37 36.40 -2.02
CA CYS A 89 17.25 37.54 -2.21
C CYS A 89 16.70 38.81 -1.54
N ALA A 90 17.57 39.80 -1.38
CA ALA A 90 17.21 41.16 -0.98
C ALA A 90 17.90 42.20 -1.86
N ILE A 91 17.33 43.40 -1.93
CA ILE A 91 17.99 44.58 -2.50
C ILE A 91 18.32 45.56 -1.38
N ASN A 92 19.51 46.13 -1.43
CA ASN A 92 19.91 47.23 -0.56
C ASN A 92 20.42 48.40 -1.40
N VAL A 93 19.65 49.48 -1.48
CA VAL A 93 19.96 50.65 -2.30
C VAL A 93 20.87 51.63 -1.54
N MET A 94 21.84 52.20 -2.24
CA MET A 94 22.68 53.29 -1.74
C MET A 94 21.88 54.58 -1.60
N GLY A 95 21.91 55.18 -0.42
CA GLY A 95 21.43 56.53 -0.14
C GLY A 95 22.57 57.56 -0.10
N PRO A 96 22.28 58.84 0.20
CA PRO A 96 23.27 59.91 0.25
C PRO A 96 24.32 59.75 1.37
N THR A 97 23.96 59.07 2.46
CA THR A 97 24.80 58.91 3.65
C THR A 97 25.21 57.45 3.91
N GLY A 98 24.89 56.53 3.00
CA GLY A 98 25.13 55.09 3.14
C GLY A 98 23.95 54.25 2.65
N LEU A 99 24.00 52.94 2.89
CA LEU A 99 22.95 52.00 2.48
C LEU A 99 21.63 52.26 3.24
N LEU A 100 20.50 52.23 2.54
CA LEU A 100 19.16 52.49 3.11
C LEU A 100 18.59 51.32 3.92
N GLY A 101 19.24 50.16 3.88
CA GLY A 101 18.83 48.92 4.54
C GLY A 101 18.24 47.91 3.56
N ALA A 102 18.55 46.63 3.77
CA ALA A 102 18.10 45.57 2.86
C ALA A 102 16.59 45.35 2.97
N LYS A 103 15.93 45.19 1.82
CA LYS A 103 14.51 44.81 1.70
C LYS A 103 14.41 43.54 0.86
N ALA A 104 13.52 42.64 1.27
CA ALA A 104 13.32 41.38 0.56
C ALA A 104 12.95 41.64 -0.91
N LEU A 105 13.46 40.80 -1.81
CA LEU A 105 13.12 40.77 -3.21
C LEU A 105 12.21 39.57 -3.46
N ARG A 106 11.06 39.82 -4.08
CA ARG A 106 10.04 38.82 -4.38
C ARG A 106 9.83 38.71 -5.88
N ARG A 107 9.37 37.53 -6.30
CA ARG A 107 8.84 37.32 -7.65
C ARG A 107 7.57 38.14 -7.86
N PHE A 108 7.18 38.33 -9.12
CA PHE A 108 5.95 39.03 -9.50
C PHE A 108 4.68 38.49 -8.80
N ASN A 109 4.65 37.19 -8.49
CA ASN A 109 3.53 36.55 -7.79
C ASN A 109 3.55 36.71 -6.25
N GLY A 110 4.58 37.35 -5.69
CA GLY A 110 4.74 37.61 -4.26
C GLY A 110 5.59 36.59 -3.50
N ASP A 111 5.96 35.47 -4.11
CA ASP A 111 6.79 34.43 -3.50
C ASP A 111 8.26 34.86 -3.35
N ASP A 112 9.01 34.16 -2.51
CA ASP A 112 10.47 34.30 -2.46
C ASP A 112 11.10 34.00 -3.82
N THR A 113 12.21 34.67 -4.12
CA THR A 113 13.07 34.27 -5.24
C THR A 113 13.66 32.88 -4.98
N LEU A 114 13.85 32.11 -6.03
CA LEU A 114 14.48 30.79 -6.03
C LEU A 114 15.87 30.86 -6.68
N PRO A 115 16.64 29.75 -6.67
CA PRO A 115 17.79 29.61 -7.54
C PRO A 115 17.46 30.01 -8.99
N ASP A 116 18.41 30.67 -9.64
CA ASP A 116 18.37 31.04 -11.07
C ASP A 116 17.31 32.06 -11.52
N ASP A 117 16.46 32.59 -10.63
CA ASP A 117 15.55 33.71 -10.95
C ASP A 117 16.27 34.97 -11.45
N LEU A 118 17.46 35.22 -10.90
CA LEU A 118 18.34 36.32 -11.26
C LEU A 118 19.64 35.70 -11.75
N VAL A 119 19.82 35.57 -13.06
CA VAL A 119 21.04 35.00 -13.65
C VAL A 119 22.12 36.08 -13.80
N ALA A 120 23.36 35.79 -13.38
CA ALA A 120 24.49 36.71 -13.55
C ALA A 120 24.61 37.18 -15.02
N GLY A 121 24.70 38.49 -15.20
CA GLY A 121 24.76 39.14 -16.51
C GLY A 121 23.40 39.46 -17.15
N ALA A 122 22.29 38.91 -16.65
CA ALA A 122 20.94 39.28 -17.08
C ALA A 122 20.55 40.66 -16.55
N VAL A 123 19.49 41.25 -17.13
CA VAL A 123 18.91 42.52 -16.67
C VAL A 123 17.64 42.24 -15.89
N ALA A 124 17.56 42.77 -14.67
CA ALA A 124 16.37 42.69 -13.82
C ALA A 124 15.65 44.04 -13.75
N ASP A 125 14.32 44.02 -13.81
CA ASP A 125 13.45 45.19 -13.60
C ASP A 125 12.71 45.03 -12.27
N VAL A 126 12.84 46.02 -11.38
CA VAL A 126 12.44 45.93 -9.97
C VAL A 126 11.64 47.16 -9.56
N ALA A 127 10.56 46.95 -8.80
CA ALA A 127 9.77 48.00 -8.20
C ALA A 127 9.59 47.80 -6.68
N TYR A 128 9.56 48.88 -5.90
CA TYR A 128 9.25 48.86 -4.47
C TYR A 128 7.74 49.04 -4.25
N ASP A 129 7.10 48.11 -3.55
CA ASP A 129 5.64 48.11 -3.31
C ASP A 129 5.21 48.85 -2.02
N GLY A 130 6.17 49.39 -1.26
CA GLY A 130 5.95 50.01 0.04
C GLY A 130 6.40 49.14 1.23
N ALA A 131 6.70 47.87 1.01
CA ALA A 131 7.26 46.96 2.01
C ALA A 131 8.48 46.20 1.51
N LYS A 132 8.41 45.67 0.29
CA LYS A 132 9.41 44.81 -0.35
C LYS A 132 9.66 45.23 -1.80
N PHE A 133 10.75 44.72 -2.37
CA PHE A 133 10.99 44.82 -3.79
C PHE A 133 10.32 43.65 -4.51
N VAL A 134 9.75 43.92 -5.68
CA VAL A 134 9.08 42.95 -6.53
C VAL A 134 9.70 43.03 -7.92
N LEU A 135 10.03 41.88 -8.49
CA LEU A 135 10.45 41.81 -9.88
C LEU A 135 9.24 42.01 -10.82
N VAL A 136 9.37 42.91 -11.81
CA VAL A 136 8.22 43.44 -12.58
C VAL A 136 7.86 42.59 -13.81
N GLY A 137 8.77 41.75 -14.30
CA GLY A 137 8.50 40.79 -15.38
C GLY A 137 7.88 39.48 -14.89
N GLN A 138 7.20 38.73 -15.79
CA GLN A 138 6.88 37.34 -15.50
C GLN A 138 8.17 36.52 -15.48
N HIS A 139 8.61 36.12 -14.30
CA HIS A 139 9.75 35.20 -14.12
C HIS A 139 9.32 33.81 -14.54
N GLY A 140 10.23 33.05 -15.16
CA GLY A 140 9.98 31.82 -15.92
C GLY A 140 8.96 30.87 -15.31
N ALA A 141 7.67 31.13 -15.57
CA ALA A 141 6.56 30.25 -15.22
C ALA A 141 6.70 28.86 -15.87
N THR A 142 7.56 28.77 -16.89
CA THR A 142 7.92 27.55 -17.61
C THR A 142 8.58 26.51 -16.70
N GLU A 143 9.44 26.89 -15.76
CA GLU A 143 10.14 25.93 -14.89
C GLU A 143 9.24 25.40 -13.76
N MET A 144 8.37 26.26 -13.21
CA MET A 144 7.41 25.85 -12.18
C MET A 144 6.34 24.89 -12.75
N ASN A 145 5.89 25.10 -13.99
CA ASN A 145 4.97 24.19 -14.66
C ASN A 145 5.62 22.84 -15.01
N ALA A 146 6.91 22.81 -15.33
CA ALA A 146 7.62 21.57 -15.60
C ALA A 146 7.73 20.69 -14.34
N THR A 147 8.10 21.26 -13.20
CA THR A 147 8.16 20.52 -11.92
C THR A 147 6.79 20.01 -11.48
N VAL A 148 5.74 20.84 -11.59
CA VAL A 148 4.37 20.42 -11.28
C VAL A 148 3.89 19.30 -12.20
N ALA A 149 4.26 19.33 -13.49
CA ALA A 149 3.94 18.27 -14.43
C ALA A 149 4.66 16.95 -14.11
N VAL A 150 5.94 17.01 -13.70
CA VAL A 150 6.72 15.84 -13.27
C VAL A 150 6.16 15.22 -11.99
N ASP A 151 5.80 16.04 -11.00
CA ASP A 151 5.17 15.57 -9.76
C ASP A 151 3.79 14.95 -10.04
N ALA A 152 3.01 15.55 -10.94
CA ALA A 152 1.71 15.01 -11.36
C ALA A 152 1.86 13.67 -12.10
N ALA A 153 2.85 13.55 -13.00
CA ALA A 153 3.16 12.31 -13.70
C ALA A 153 3.58 11.20 -12.72
N THR A 154 4.48 11.50 -11.78
CA THR A 154 4.94 10.55 -10.76
C THR A 154 3.79 10.05 -9.88
N ARG A 155 2.88 10.95 -9.48
CA ARG A 155 1.69 10.58 -8.70
C ARG A 155 0.69 9.78 -9.52
N ALA A 156 0.57 10.05 -10.81
CA ALA A 156 -0.29 9.29 -11.71
C ALA A 156 0.24 7.87 -11.93
N GLU A 157 1.57 7.69 -12.08
CA GLU A 157 2.22 6.37 -12.14
C GLU A 157 1.98 5.58 -10.85
N ALA A 158 2.26 6.19 -9.68
CA ALA A 158 2.00 5.53 -8.40
C ALA A 158 0.51 5.22 -8.16
N ALA A 159 -0.40 6.07 -8.64
CA ALA A 159 -1.83 5.82 -8.58
C ALA A 159 -2.25 4.70 -9.54
N ALA A 160 -1.65 4.63 -10.73
CA ALA A 160 -1.88 3.55 -11.69
C ALA A 160 -1.37 2.21 -11.15
N ASP A 161 -0.20 2.17 -10.50
CA ASP A 161 0.32 0.97 -9.85
C ASP A 161 -0.56 0.49 -8.69
N ARG A 162 -1.17 1.43 -7.95
CA ARG A 162 -2.12 1.11 -6.86
C ARG A 162 -3.51 0.76 -7.37
N ALA A 163 -3.90 1.29 -8.53
CA ALA A 163 -5.16 1.01 -9.21
C ALA A 163 -5.07 -0.22 -10.13
N ALA A 164 -3.86 -0.74 -10.37
CA ALA A 164 -3.65 -2.06 -10.93
C ALA A 164 -4.43 -3.02 -10.04
N ILE A 165 -5.56 -3.46 -10.58
CA ILE A 165 -6.52 -4.38 -10.00
C ILE A 165 -5.72 -5.48 -9.32
N TRP A 166 -6.04 -5.81 -8.07
CA TRP A 166 -5.48 -6.99 -7.41
C TRP A 166 -5.62 -8.16 -8.38
N ASP A 167 -4.51 -8.49 -9.02
CA ASP A 167 -4.39 -9.56 -10.00
C ASP A 167 -3.76 -10.72 -9.23
N PRO A 168 -4.57 -11.50 -8.49
CA PRO A 168 -4.05 -12.60 -7.70
C PRO A 168 -3.29 -13.61 -8.56
N ALA A 169 -3.54 -13.67 -9.87
CA ALA A 169 -2.80 -14.54 -10.77
C ALA A 169 -1.35 -14.06 -10.96
N ASN A 170 -1.12 -12.75 -11.14
CA ASN A 170 0.23 -12.19 -11.20
C ASN A 170 0.91 -12.09 -9.82
N TYR A 171 0.16 -11.80 -8.76
CA TYR A 171 0.70 -11.70 -7.40
C TYR A 171 1.25 -13.05 -6.90
N LEU A 172 0.60 -14.18 -7.24
CA LEU A 172 1.06 -15.52 -6.86
C LEU A 172 2.12 -16.11 -7.80
N SER A 173 2.32 -15.55 -9.00
CA SER A 173 3.40 -15.99 -9.91
C SER A 173 4.75 -15.34 -9.63
N LEU A 174 4.77 -14.20 -8.93
CA LEU A 174 6.00 -13.45 -8.58
C LEU A 174 6.69 -13.98 -7.31
N ALA A 175 6.05 -14.88 -6.56
CA ALA A 175 6.64 -15.55 -5.40
C ALA A 175 7.57 -16.70 -5.84
N GLY A 176 8.76 -16.32 -6.36
CA GLY A 176 9.99 -17.09 -6.50
C GLY A 176 9.94 -18.63 -6.43
N GLY A 177 9.94 -19.26 -7.61
CA GLY A 177 10.18 -20.68 -7.82
C GLY A 177 9.79 -21.05 -9.25
N ALA A 178 10.32 -22.12 -9.85
CA ALA A 178 9.90 -22.57 -11.17
C ALA A 178 8.44 -23.07 -11.14
N LEU A 179 7.51 -22.12 -11.12
CA LEU A 179 6.07 -22.23 -10.89
C LEU A 179 5.30 -22.52 -12.19
N SER A 180 5.83 -23.36 -13.08
CA SER A 180 5.13 -23.70 -14.33
C SER A 180 3.84 -24.53 -14.13
N GLY A 181 3.48 -24.87 -12.89
CA GLY A 181 2.32 -25.70 -12.57
C GLY A 181 1.65 -25.54 -11.21
N TRP A 182 2.10 -24.74 -10.24
CA TRP A 182 1.52 -24.85 -8.88
C TRP A 182 0.21 -24.07 -8.67
N LEU A 183 0.02 -22.93 -9.32
CA LEU A 183 -1.28 -22.29 -9.46
C LEU A 183 -1.53 -22.01 -10.93
N ARG A 184 -2.53 -22.67 -11.51
CA ARG A 184 -3.08 -22.29 -12.80
C ARG A 184 -4.45 -21.70 -12.53
N SER A 185 -4.63 -20.40 -12.80
CA SER A 185 -5.94 -19.93 -13.21
C SER A 185 -6.22 -20.61 -14.54
N TRP A 186 -6.88 -21.77 -14.50
CA TRP A 186 -7.45 -22.34 -15.70
C TRP A 186 -8.63 -21.44 -16.06
N ALA A 187 -8.36 -20.35 -16.80
CA ALA A 187 -9.35 -19.83 -17.73
C ALA A 187 -9.54 -20.95 -18.75
N GLY A 188 -10.49 -21.83 -18.49
CA GLY A 188 -10.63 -23.03 -19.29
C GLY A 188 -10.97 -22.72 -20.72
N VAL A 189 -10.48 -23.58 -21.61
CA VAL A 189 -10.88 -23.67 -23.03
C VAL A 189 -12.36 -24.03 -23.23
N ASP A 190 -13.14 -24.12 -22.15
CA ASP A 190 -14.56 -24.38 -22.17
C ASP A 190 -15.26 -23.45 -21.17
N ALA A 191 -16.17 -22.63 -21.67
CA ALA A 191 -16.92 -21.61 -20.93
C ALA A 191 -17.82 -22.17 -19.81
N SER A 192 -17.86 -23.50 -19.64
CA SER A 192 -18.68 -24.20 -18.65
C SER A 192 -17.97 -24.58 -17.34
N ASN A 193 -16.64 -24.52 -17.23
CA ASN A 193 -15.87 -24.94 -16.03
C ASN A 193 -14.78 -23.93 -15.62
N LEU A 194 -15.20 -22.82 -15.00
CA LEU A 194 -14.30 -21.86 -14.36
C LEU A 194 -13.93 -22.36 -12.95
N GLY A 195 -12.68 -22.75 -12.73
CA GLY A 195 -12.24 -23.08 -11.39
C GLY A 195 -10.72 -23.12 -11.17
N LEU A 196 -10.33 -22.82 -9.93
CA LEU A 196 -8.96 -22.75 -9.44
C LEU A 196 -8.33 -24.15 -9.38
N ARG A 197 -7.11 -24.31 -9.90
CA ARG A 197 -6.31 -25.53 -9.76
C ARG A 197 -5.01 -25.26 -9.02
N ILE A 198 -4.70 -26.13 -8.07
CA ILE A 198 -3.44 -26.18 -7.34
C ILE A 198 -2.77 -27.52 -7.66
N GLY A 199 -1.72 -27.51 -8.48
CA GLY A 199 -1.00 -28.71 -8.91
C GLY A 199 -0.79 -28.82 -10.44
N GLU A 200 -0.02 -29.83 -10.83
CA GLU A 200 0.40 -30.13 -12.20
C GLU A 200 -0.76 -30.39 -13.18
N ALA A 201 -0.43 -30.42 -14.48
CA ALA A 201 -1.40 -30.54 -15.57
C ALA A 201 -2.38 -31.72 -15.41
N THR A 202 -1.92 -32.84 -14.85
CA THR A 202 -2.70 -34.08 -14.66
C THR A 202 -2.91 -34.44 -13.19
N SER A 203 -2.42 -33.65 -12.24
CA SER A 203 -2.44 -34.02 -10.82
C SER A 203 -2.57 -32.78 -9.94
N GLY A 204 -3.56 -32.74 -9.06
CA GLY A 204 -3.76 -31.60 -8.17
C GLY A 204 -5.14 -31.53 -7.54
N PHE A 205 -5.34 -30.45 -6.79
CA PHE A 205 -6.61 -30.06 -6.20
C PHE A 205 -7.30 -29.05 -7.11
N TYR A 206 -8.60 -29.21 -7.36
CA TYR A 206 -9.32 -28.35 -8.28
C TYR A 206 -10.72 -28.02 -7.76
N ARG A 207 -11.17 -26.81 -8.07
CA ARG A 207 -12.60 -26.51 -8.17
C ARG A 207 -13.00 -26.72 -9.63
N SER A 208 -13.99 -27.55 -9.91
CA SER A 208 -14.46 -27.75 -11.30
C SER A 208 -15.66 -26.88 -11.62
N ALA A 209 -16.57 -26.68 -10.65
CA ALA A 209 -17.74 -25.82 -10.79
C ALA A 209 -18.12 -25.19 -9.43
N LEU A 210 -19.20 -24.40 -9.39
CA LEU A 210 -19.71 -23.86 -8.13
C LEU A 210 -20.08 -25.00 -7.16
N GLY A 211 -19.48 -25.00 -5.98
CA GLY A 211 -19.68 -26.02 -4.96
C GLY A 211 -19.01 -27.38 -5.25
N VAL A 212 -18.27 -27.52 -6.36
CA VAL A 212 -17.60 -28.78 -6.73
C VAL A 212 -16.10 -28.65 -6.56
N ILE A 213 -15.53 -29.46 -5.67
CA ILE A 213 -14.10 -29.51 -5.36
C ILE A 213 -13.63 -30.95 -5.51
N GLY A 214 -12.41 -31.19 -5.99
CA GLY A 214 -11.88 -32.55 -6.07
C GLY A 214 -10.36 -32.64 -6.08
N PHE A 215 -9.90 -33.88 -6.00
CA PHE A 215 -8.48 -34.24 -6.09
C PHE A 215 -8.29 -35.22 -7.25
N VAL A 216 -7.30 -34.95 -8.10
CA VAL A 216 -6.99 -35.70 -9.33
C VAL A 216 -5.53 -36.10 -9.28
N VAL A 217 -5.23 -37.31 -9.72
CA VAL A 217 -3.88 -37.84 -9.86
C VAL A 217 -3.77 -38.55 -11.19
N ASN A 218 -2.78 -38.18 -12.01
CA ASN A 218 -2.53 -38.76 -13.34
C ASN A 218 -3.78 -38.78 -14.24
N GLY A 219 -4.55 -37.69 -14.24
CA GLY A 219 -5.76 -37.51 -15.02
C GLY A 219 -6.98 -38.24 -14.46
N ILE A 220 -6.84 -38.94 -13.34
CA ILE A 220 -7.96 -39.63 -12.68
C ILE A 220 -8.38 -38.88 -11.43
N GLU A 221 -9.66 -38.54 -11.37
CA GLU A 221 -10.30 -38.08 -10.15
C GLU A 221 -10.40 -39.19 -9.13
N VAL A 222 -9.82 -38.95 -7.96
CA VAL A 222 -9.86 -39.90 -6.83
C VAL A 222 -10.91 -39.53 -5.79
N PHE A 223 -11.26 -38.25 -5.71
CA PHE A 223 -12.17 -37.68 -4.71
C PHE A 223 -12.89 -36.45 -5.28
N ARG A 224 -14.16 -36.27 -4.92
CA ARG A 224 -14.94 -35.06 -5.22
C ARG A 224 -15.98 -34.75 -4.14
N THR A 225 -16.21 -33.46 -3.89
CA THR A 225 -17.45 -32.93 -3.34
C THR A 225 -18.34 -32.47 -4.50
N ALA A 226 -19.59 -32.93 -4.55
CA ALA A 226 -20.58 -32.39 -5.47
C ALA A 226 -21.17 -31.09 -4.93
N ALA A 227 -21.85 -30.32 -5.78
CA ALA A 227 -22.41 -29.02 -5.42
C ALA A 227 -23.48 -29.10 -4.30
N ASN A 228 -24.08 -30.26 -4.13
CA ASN A 228 -25.01 -30.58 -3.03
C ASN A 228 -24.32 -31.01 -1.74
N GLY A 229 -22.98 -30.94 -1.67
CA GLY A 229 -22.18 -31.36 -0.51
C GLY A 229 -21.86 -32.86 -0.45
N THR A 230 -22.37 -33.69 -1.37
CA THR A 230 -22.08 -35.13 -1.37
C THR A 230 -20.59 -35.39 -1.61
N LEU A 231 -19.99 -36.18 -0.72
CA LEU A 231 -18.63 -36.67 -0.86
C LEU A 231 -18.60 -37.97 -1.67
N THR A 232 -17.71 -38.09 -2.64
CA THR A 232 -17.55 -39.32 -3.42
C THR A 232 -16.08 -39.66 -3.58
N PHE A 233 -15.73 -40.89 -3.18
CA PHE A 233 -14.45 -41.50 -3.52
C PHE A 233 -14.63 -42.30 -4.81
N ARG A 234 -13.88 -41.97 -5.84
CA ARG A 234 -13.95 -42.65 -7.16
C ARG A 234 -12.96 -43.79 -7.28
N ARG A 235 -12.18 -44.04 -6.23
CA ARG A 235 -11.20 -45.12 -6.11
C ARG A 235 -11.46 -45.93 -4.84
N PRO A 236 -10.97 -47.19 -4.76
CA PRO A 236 -11.10 -47.99 -3.56
C PRO A 236 -10.56 -47.27 -2.33
N VAL A 237 -11.34 -47.29 -1.25
CA VAL A 237 -10.92 -46.76 0.06
C VAL A 237 -10.43 -47.93 0.89
N VAL A 238 -9.17 -47.88 1.33
CA VAL A 238 -8.61 -48.89 2.24
C VAL A 238 -8.96 -48.48 3.67
N PRO A 239 -9.75 -49.28 4.41
CA PRO A 239 -10.13 -48.93 5.78
C PRO A 239 -8.93 -49.08 6.73
N LYS A 240 -8.85 -48.22 7.75
CA LYS A 240 -7.83 -48.34 8.79
C LYS A 240 -8.14 -49.52 9.71
N VAL A 241 -7.16 -50.41 9.89
CA VAL A 241 -7.21 -51.53 10.84
C VAL A 241 -6.49 -51.13 12.13
N VAL A 242 -7.17 -51.28 13.25
CA VAL A 242 -6.68 -51.03 14.60
C VAL A 242 -6.46 -52.37 15.28
N THR A 243 -5.24 -52.64 15.74
CA THR A 243 -4.96 -53.78 16.63
C THR A 243 -5.33 -53.38 18.04
N VAL A 244 -6.31 -54.06 18.61
CA VAL A 244 -6.83 -53.79 19.96
C VAL A 244 -6.12 -54.74 20.94
N PRO A 245 -5.45 -54.21 21.97
CA PRO A 245 -4.91 -55.03 23.04
C PRO A 245 -6.02 -55.83 23.71
N TRP A 246 -5.73 -57.08 24.06
CA TRP A 246 -6.71 -57.89 24.77
C TRP A 246 -6.94 -57.37 26.19
N ALA A 247 -8.21 -57.30 26.57
CA ALA A 247 -8.69 -57.16 27.94
C ALA A 247 -9.96 -58.00 28.10
N SER A 248 -10.33 -58.33 29.34
CA SER A 248 -11.59 -59.07 29.61
C SER A 248 -12.83 -58.27 29.22
N THR A 249 -12.76 -56.94 29.28
CA THR A 249 -13.74 -56.01 28.72
C THR A 249 -13.03 -54.99 27.83
N ILE A 250 -13.47 -54.86 26.59
CA ILE A 250 -12.87 -53.99 25.57
C ILE A 250 -13.89 -52.94 25.17
N THR A 251 -13.54 -51.67 25.37
CA THR A 251 -14.26 -50.54 24.79
C THR A 251 -13.57 -50.14 23.49
N LEU A 252 -14.31 -50.17 22.38
CA LEU A 252 -13.77 -49.78 21.08
C LEU A 252 -13.78 -48.26 20.93
N ASP A 253 -12.66 -47.69 20.48
CA ASP A 253 -12.59 -46.29 20.03
C ASP A 253 -12.94 -46.23 18.54
N LEU A 254 -14.21 -45.92 18.25
CA LEU A 254 -14.70 -45.83 16.88
C LEU A 254 -14.10 -44.64 16.10
N THR A 255 -13.42 -43.70 16.75
CA THR A 255 -12.67 -42.63 16.06
C THR A 255 -11.31 -43.09 15.55
N ALA A 256 -10.78 -44.19 16.09
CA ALA A 256 -9.44 -44.68 15.77
C ALA A 256 -9.36 -45.45 14.43
N GLY A 257 -10.47 -45.99 13.92
CA GLY A 257 -10.52 -46.72 12.65
C GLY A 257 -11.84 -47.43 12.38
N ASN A 258 -11.89 -48.21 11.31
CA ASN A 258 -13.12 -48.89 10.86
C ASN A 258 -13.06 -50.41 11.08
N LYS A 259 -11.88 -50.98 11.30
CA LYS A 259 -11.68 -52.41 11.53
C LYS A 259 -10.88 -52.61 12.81
N PHE A 260 -11.33 -53.47 13.71
CA PHE A 260 -10.73 -53.68 15.02
C PHE A 260 -10.34 -55.14 15.20
N ALA A 261 -9.05 -55.45 15.19
CA ALA A 261 -8.53 -56.80 15.34
C ALA A 261 -8.08 -57.08 16.77
N VAL A 262 -8.53 -58.20 17.35
CA VAL A 262 -8.13 -58.63 18.68
C VAL A 262 -7.87 -60.13 18.72
N THR A 263 -6.75 -60.54 19.31
CA THR A 263 -6.51 -61.93 19.69
C THR A 263 -7.05 -62.15 21.10
N MET A 264 -8.04 -63.02 21.25
CA MET A 264 -8.69 -63.28 22.52
C MET A 264 -7.82 -64.21 23.37
N ALA A 265 -7.26 -63.71 24.48
CA ALA A 265 -6.48 -64.53 25.43
C ALA A 265 -7.37 -65.16 26.52
N GLY A 266 -8.65 -64.81 26.56
CA GLY A 266 -9.64 -65.25 27.55
C GLY A 266 -11.06 -64.88 27.12
N GLY A 267 -12.03 -65.08 28.01
CA GLY A 267 -13.39 -64.57 27.80
C GLY A 267 -13.36 -63.06 27.58
N THR A 268 -13.95 -62.60 26.48
CA THR A 268 -13.84 -61.22 26.02
C THR A 268 -15.22 -60.60 25.88
N THR A 269 -15.46 -59.50 26.57
CA THR A 269 -16.69 -58.71 26.44
C THR A 269 -16.39 -57.44 25.66
N PHE A 270 -17.08 -57.21 24.55
CA PHE A 270 -17.06 -55.89 23.90
C PHE A 270 -18.05 -54.98 24.61
N GLY A 271 -17.51 -54.10 25.45
CA GLY A 271 -18.26 -53.10 26.21
C GLY A 271 -18.82 -51.99 25.32
N PRO A 272 -19.63 -51.07 25.89
CA PRO A 272 -20.26 -50.00 25.13
C PRO A 272 -19.21 -49.01 24.62
N PRO A 273 -19.07 -48.81 23.29
CA PRO A 273 -18.25 -47.71 22.75
C PRO A 273 -18.92 -46.36 23.01
N ALA A 274 -18.13 -45.29 22.99
CA ALA A 274 -18.66 -43.93 23.00
C ALA A 274 -19.27 -43.61 21.62
N LEU A 275 -20.59 -43.44 21.55
CA LEU A 275 -21.33 -43.08 20.33
C LEU A 275 -21.70 -41.59 20.38
N THR A 276 -21.55 -40.89 19.26
CA THR A 276 -22.02 -39.50 19.07
C THR A 276 -22.99 -39.44 17.90
N ASP A 277 -23.82 -38.39 17.83
CA ASP A 277 -24.82 -38.25 16.77
C ASP A 277 -24.22 -38.24 15.37
N ASP A 278 -22.99 -37.73 15.22
CA ASP A 278 -22.25 -37.74 13.95
C ASP A 278 -21.84 -39.14 13.47
N MET A 279 -21.94 -40.16 14.33
CA MET A 279 -21.62 -41.55 13.98
C MET A 279 -22.81 -42.33 13.43
N GLU A 280 -24.02 -41.76 13.39
CA GLU A 280 -25.17 -42.46 12.79
C GLU A 280 -24.89 -42.84 11.32
N GLY A 281 -25.09 -44.11 10.98
CA GLY A 281 -24.77 -44.70 9.68
C GLY A 281 -23.30 -45.13 9.52
N MET A 282 -22.46 -45.00 10.55
CA MET A 282 -21.08 -45.46 10.50
C MET A 282 -20.99 -46.98 10.49
N GLU A 283 -20.32 -47.53 9.48
CA GLU A 283 -19.97 -48.95 9.41
C GLU A 283 -18.59 -49.23 10.04
N PHE A 284 -18.52 -50.30 10.82
CA PHE A 284 -17.26 -50.83 11.33
C PHE A 284 -17.29 -52.36 11.43
N THR A 285 -16.14 -52.97 11.67
CA THR A 285 -16.06 -54.43 11.84
C THR A 285 -15.09 -54.80 12.94
N ILE A 286 -15.54 -55.69 13.82
CA ILE A 286 -14.71 -56.29 14.84
C ILE A 286 -14.22 -57.64 14.29
N LEU A 287 -12.93 -57.90 14.45
CA LEU A 287 -12.22 -59.08 13.97
C LEU A 287 -11.64 -59.84 15.17
N PRO A 288 -12.48 -60.53 15.96
CA PRO A 288 -11.99 -61.37 17.05
C PRO A 288 -11.32 -62.63 16.47
N MET A 289 -10.17 -62.97 17.03
CA MET A 289 -9.41 -64.17 16.69
C MET A 289 -9.20 -65.01 17.95
N GLN A 290 -9.44 -66.31 17.84
CA GLN A 290 -9.05 -67.28 18.88
C GLN A 290 -7.53 -67.25 19.05
N ASP A 291 -7.05 -67.33 20.29
CA ASP A 291 -5.62 -67.56 20.55
C ASP A 291 -5.18 -68.97 20.12
N GLY A 292 -3.94 -69.32 20.47
CA GLY A 292 -3.38 -70.65 20.20
C GLY A 292 -4.06 -71.80 20.93
N THR A 293 -4.96 -71.53 21.89
CA THR A 293 -5.70 -72.56 22.64
C THR A 293 -7.09 -72.77 22.05
N GLY A 294 -7.78 -71.69 21.69
CA GLY A 294 -9.17 -71.74 21.26
C GLY A 294 -10.17 -71.79 22.42
N SER A 295 -11.44 -71.96 22.09
CA SER A 295 -12.58 -72.02 23.02
C SER A 295 -12.74 -70.78 23.92
N ARG A 296 -12.28 -69.62 23.46
CA ARG A 296 -12.57 -68.34 24.10
C ARG A 296 -13.98 -67.88 23.79
N SER A 297 -14.68 -67.38 24.80
CA SER A 297 -16.03 -66.82 24.66
C SER A 297 -15.97 -65.35 24.27
N VAL A 298 -16.99 -64.91 23.54
CA VAL A 298 -17.26 -63.51 23.24
C VAL A 298 -18.62 -63.14 23.82
N ALA A 299 -18.69 -61.99 24.47
CA ALA A 299 -19.93 -61.33 24.85
C ALA A 299 -19.94 -59.90 24.30
N PHE A 300 -21.11 -59.31 24.18
CA PHE A 300 -21.30 -57.94 23.73
C PHE A 300 -22.21 -57.21 24.70
N ASP A 301 -21.96 -55.91 24.87
CA ASP A 301 -22.86 -55.02 25.58
C ASP A 301 -24.25 -54.95 24.93
N SER A 302 -25.25 -54.55 25.71
CA SER A 302 -26.63 -54.32 25.27
C SER A 302 -26.78 -53.32 24.10
N LEU A 303 -25.80 -52.45 23.87
CA LEU A 303 -25.76 -51.58 22.69
C LEU A 303 -25.69 -52.37 21.38
N PHE A 304 -25.11 -53.58 21.38
CA PHE A 304 -25.01 -54.43 20.20
C PHE A 304 -26.25 -55.30 20.06
N ARG A 305 -27.07 -55.00 19.06
CA ARG A 305 -28.30 -55.72 18.73
C ARG A 305 -28.02 -56.72 17.62
N PHE A 306 -28.20 -57.99 17.94
CA PHE A 306 -28.06 -59.08 16.98
C PHE A 306 -29.43 -59.56 16.49
N PRO A 307 -29.52 -60.10 15.26
CA PRO A 307 -30.72 -60.80 14.81
C PRO A 307 -31.16 -61.88 15.81
N GLY A 308 -32.42 -61.84 16.24
CA GLY A 308 -32.95 -62.76 17.25
C GLY A 308 -32.60 -62.42 18.70
N GLY A 309 -31.93 -61.30 18.97
CA GLY A 309 -31.72 -60.73 20.31
C GLY A 309 -30.62 -61.38 21.15
N ALA A 310 -29.94 -62.41 20.65
CA ALA A 310 -28.83 -63.06 21.34
C ALA A 310 -27.53 -62.96 20.53
N ALA A 311 -26.43 -62.61 21.21
CA ALA A 311 -25.11 -62.61 20.59
C ALA A 311 -24.72 -64.04 20.16
N PRO A 312 -24.26 -64.24 18.91
CA PRO A 312 -23.81 -65.55 18.45
C PRO A 312 -22.53 -66.04 19.14
N ILE A 313 -22.32 -67.35 19.16
CA ILE A 313 -21.15 -68.00 19.78
C ILE A 313 -19.96 -67.96 18.80
N PRO A 314 -18.73 -67.59 19.25
CA PRO A 314 -17.55 -67.56 18.40
C PRO A 314 -17.11 -68.97 17.95
N SER A 315 -16.28 -69.03 16.91
CA SER A 315 -15.55 -70.25 16.54
C SER A 315 -14.70 -70.74 17.72
N ALA A 316 -14.69 -72.04 17.98
CA ALA A 316 -13.94 -72.61 19.12
C ALA A 316 -12.50 -73.06 18.77
N THR A 317 -12.18 -73.27 17.49
CA THR A 317 -10.85 -73.75 17.09
C THR A 317 -9.79 -72.65 17.22
N ALA A 318 -8.62 -73.01 17.76
CA ALA A 318 -7.46 -72.13 17.87
C ALA A 318 -7.13 -71.41 16.56
N GLY A 319 -6.76 -70.13 16.66
CA GLY A 319 -6.39 -69.29 15.50
C GLY A 319 -7.51 -68.95 14.51
N LYS A 320 -8.75 -69.43 14.72
CA LYS A 320 -9.87 -69.05 13.86
C LYS A 320 -10.25 -67.59 14.04
N ARG A 321 -10.57 -66.93 12.93
CA ARG A 321 -11.06 -65.56 12.92
C ARG A 321 -12.55 -65.56 12.67
N ASP A 322 -13.24 -64.70 13.41
CA ASP A 322 -14.62 -64.38 13.15
C ASP A 322 -14.75 -62.89 12.80
N ARG A 323 -15.97 -62.45 12.49
CA ARG A 323 -16.27 -61.06 12.15
C ARG A 323 -17.61 -60.66 12.74
N ALA A 324 -17.64 -59.57 13.49
CA ALA A 324 -18.87 -58.83 13.76
C ALA A 324 -18.92 -57.61 12.83
N ILE A 325 -19.85 -57.62 11.89
CA ILE A 325 -20.12 -56.51 10.97
C ILE A 325 -21.16 -55.63 11.65
N CYS A 326 -20.84 -54.37 11.86
CA CYS A 326 -21.61 -53.48 12.71
C CYS A 326 -21.94 -52.17 11.99
N GLU A 327 -23.12 -51.64 12.25
CA GLU A 327 -23.55 -50.31 11.84
C GLU A 327 -24.10 -49.57 13.06
N VAL A 328 -23.67 -48.31 13.23
CA VAL A 328 -24.24 -47.42 14.25
C VAL A 328 -25.57 -46.90 13.74
N VAL A 329 -26.64 -47.11 14.49
CA VAL A 329 -28.02 -46.80 14.09
C VAL A 329 -28.75 -46.03 15.16
N ARG A 330 -29.75 -45.23 14.78
CA ARG A 330 -30.68 -44.62 15.71
C ARG A 330 -31.90 -45.50 15.93
N THR A 331 -32.23 -45.73 17.19
CA THR A 331 -33.44 -46.48 17.55
C THR A 331 -34.70 -45.61 17.38
N LEU A 332 -35.88 -46.24 17.37
CA LEU A 332 -37.16 -45.52 17.39
C LEU A 332 -37.32 -44.61 18.61
N ALA A 333 -36.61 -44.88 19.70
CA ALA A 333 -36.59 -44.05 20.91
C ALA A 333 -35.61 -42.86 20.82
N GLY A 334 -34.93 -42.68 19.68
CA GLY A 334 -33.99 -41.57 19.44
C GLY A 334 -32.58 -41.77 19.99
N THR A 335 -32.32 -42.87 20.69
CA THR A 335 -30.98 -43.24 21.20
C THR A 335 -30.14 -43.98 20.16
N LEU A 336 -28.82 -43.88 20.26
CA LEU A 336 -27.89 -44.64 19.41
C LEU A 336 -27.74 -46.08 19.92
N ALA A 337 -27.65 -47.01 18.98
CA ALA A 337 -27.36 -48.41 19.19
C ALA A 337 -26.49 -48.94 18.04
N ILE A 338 -26.11 -50.21 18.09
CA ILE A 338 -25.29 -50.86 17.08
C ILE A 338 -26.04 -52.08 16.57
N ASP A 339 -26.39 -52.11 15.30
CA ASP A 339 -26.89 -53.34 14.67
C ASP A 339 -25.71 -54.16 14.19
N ALA A 340 -25.68 -55.43 14.58
CA ALA A 340 -24.53 -56.29 14.38
C ALA A 340 -24.91 -57.67 13.81
N VAL A 341 -24.11 -58.16 12.86
CA VAL A 341 -24.17 -59.53 12.37
C VAL A 341 -22.83 -60.21 12.63
N TYR A 342 -22.87 -61.38 13.26
CA TYR A 342 -21.68 -62.16 13.56
C TYR A 342 -21.51 -63.32 12.58
N VAL A 343 -20.39 -63.36 11.87
CA VAL A 343 -20.04 -64.40 10.91
C VAL A 343 -18.80 -65.13 11.41
N LYS A 344 -18.86 -66.45 11.48
CA LYS A 344 -17.83 -67.29 12.08
C LYS A 344 -17.07 -68.15 11.08
N GLY A 345 -15.84 -68.53 11.42
CA GLY A 345 -15.14 -69.68 10.83
C GLY A 345 -14.14 -69.37 9.71
N PHE A 346 -13.59 -68.15 9.65
CA PHE A 346 -12.53 -67.77 8.71
C PHE A 346 -11.12 -68.18 9.17
#